data_AF-A0A843KI49-F1
#
_entry.id   AF-A0A843KI49-F1
#
_cell.length_a   1.000
_cell.length_b   1.000
_cell.length_c   1.000
_cell.angle_alpha   90.00
_cell.angle_beta   90.00
_cell.angle_gamma   90.00
#
_symmetry.space_group_name_H-M   'P 1'
#
loop_
_entity.id
_entity.type
_entity.pdbx_description
1 polymer ?
#
loop_
_entity_poly.entity_id
_entity_poly.type
_entity_poly.pdbx_seq_one_letter_code
_entity_poly.pdbx_strand_id
1 'polypeptide(L)'
;MTEDYHPLNLKDNQHLKFPKWYEEGAPETKLDGFWKRLFGKRTRYEDYSIAQLRSIYMDLEGDLRTLIPEYSGISNDEERKNAEEIGRYIVNLLNATKGMLESQKLGKRQMIIASSLLQEIEECIVWITPPSLALAHANDLSSRLAQLDSPNKGTYQEMLSKCKKFLEKFNDNYGGMSRNETENYRARLEEIIRFINTESLRERINTGLQIERLRTLKFWGIALLSLFILVFPYISNNSQWFKFPANIFVHPISVAYVSAISFCVIGGIGGFLSGLLQVRGSKTNLGDYEISVLLFQLRPIFGAFAALVLITIMSWGLLDDLITQREGSYILIAFVSGFSERYFINLLKLNGEESAPDATAKPAEENGQIQQGDGSKPDRAGE
;
A
#
# COMPACT_ATOMS: atom_id res chain seq x y z
N MET A 1 -16.84 -53.97 -22.50
CA MET A 1 -17.30 -53.03 -21.46
C MET A 1 -16.79 -51.67 -21.87
N THR A 2 -17.63 -50.95 -22.59
CA THR A 2 -17.40 -49.59 -23.07
C THR A 2 -17.69 -48.65 -21.91
N GLU A 3 -16.66 -48.06 -21.32
CA GLU A 3 -16.82 -46.91 -20.43
C GLU A 3 -17.22 -45.72 -21.29
N ASP A 4 -18.38 -45.15 -21.02
CA ASP A 4 -18.92 -43.98 -21.70
C ASP A 4 -18.02 -42.77 -21.45
N TYR A 5 -17.30 -42.36 -22.50
CA TYR A 5 -16.51 -41.15 -22.57
C TYR A 5 -17.43 -39.93 -22.67
N HIS A 6 -17.52 -39.13 -21.61
CA HIS A 6 -18.15 -37.81 -21.68
C HIS A 6 -17.09 -36.75 -22.04
N PRO A 7 -17.18 -36.11 -23.23
CA PRO A 7 -16.47 -34.84 -23.45
C PRO A 7 -16.93 -33.85 -22.39
N LEU A 8 -16.09 -32.89 -21.98
CA LEU A 8 -16.47 -31.76 -21.12
C LEU A 8 -17.83 -31.19 -21.57
N ASN A 9 -18.90 -31.68 -20.95
CA ASN A 9 -20.25 -31.50 -21.41
C ASN A 9 -20.67 -30.18 -20.82
N LEU A 10 -20.86 -29.16 -21.66
CA LEU A 10 -21.32 -27.83 -21.24
C LEU A 10 -22.60 -27.88 -20.38
N LYS A 11 -23.34 -28.99 -20.39
CA LYS A 11 -24.52 -29.24 -19.55
C LYS A 11 -24.21 -29.54 -18.08
N ASP A 12 -23.01 -30.02 -17.75
CA ASP A 12 -22.60 -30.26 -16.36
C ASP A 12 -21.98 -29.02 -15.71
N ASN A 13 -21.91 -27.88 -16.42
CA ASN A 13 -21.55 -26.57 -15.87
C ASN A 13 -22.68 -25.95 -15.01
N GLN A 14 -23.38 -26.74 -14.21
CA GLN A 14 -24.18 -26.23 -13.08
C GLN A 14 -23.30 -25.57 -11.99
N HIS A 15 -21.97 -25.68 -12.10
CA HIS A 15 -20.99 -25.20 -11.13
C HIS A 15 -20.58 -23.72 -11.31
N LEU A 16 -20.79 -23.13 -12.49
CA LEU A 16 -20.55 -21.71 -12.79
C LEU A 16 -21.81 -20.85 -12.57
N LYS A 17 -22.58 -21.11 -11.49
CA LYS A 17 -23.67 -20.20 -11.08
C LYS A 17 -23.09 -18.81 -10.83
N PHE A 18 -23.79 -17.76 -11.23
CA PHE A 18 -23.38 -16.39 -10.90
C PHE A 18 -23.11 -16.28 -9.39
N PRO A 19 -21.98 -15.68 -8.97
CA PRO A 19 -21.68 -15.57 -7.56
C PRO A 19 -22.75 -14.76 -6.81
N LYS A 20 -23.11 -15.21 -5.62
CA LYS A 20 -24.20 -14.63 -4.82
C LYS A 20 -23.99 -13.15 -4.45
N TRP A 21 -22.77 -12.66 -4.50
CA TRP A 21 -22.47 -11.24 -4.26
C TRP A 21 -22.99 -10.30 -5.36
N TYR A 22 -23.49 -10.83 -6.49
CA TYR A 22 -24.28 -10.06 -7.46
C TYR A 22 -25.73 -9.82 -6.99
N GLU A 23 -26.24 -10.65 -6.08
CA GLU A 23 -27.63 -10.59 -5.59
C GLU A 23 -27.77 -9.71 -4.33
N GLU A 24 -26.66 -9.18 -3.79
CA GLU A 24 -26.65 -8.39 -2.57
C GLU A 24 -27.17 -6.96 -2.75
N GLY A 25 -28.49 -6.82 -2.82
CA GLY A 25 -29.17 -5.75 -2.08
C GLY A 25 -29.16 -6.11 -0.59
N ALA A 26 -28.13 -5.68 0.15
CA ALA A 26 -27.99 -6.03 1.56
C ALA A 26 -29.27 -5.69 2.37
N PRO A 27 -29.83 -6.61 3.19
CA PRO A 27 -30.94 -6.27 4.06
C PRO A 27 -30.46 -5.28 5.13
N GLU A 28 -31.07 -4.11 5.17
CA GLU A 28 -30.79 -3.10 6.18
C GLU A 28 -31.15 -3.63 7.57
N THR A 29 -30.13 -3.97 8.37
CA THR A 29 -30.31 -4.24 9.79
C THR A 29 -30.70 -2.95 10.51
N LYS A 30 -31.93 -2.92 11.05
CA LYS A 30 -32.61 -1.76 11.67
C LYS A 30 -31.92 -1.13 12.90
N LEU A 31 -30.77 -1.64 13.36
CA LEU A 31 -30.14 -1.24 14.63
C LEU A 31 -28.95 -0.26 14.50
N ASP A 32 -28.51 0.10 13.29
CA ASP A 32 -27.32 0.94 13.07
C ASP A 32 -27.61 2.43 12.76
N GLY A 33 -28.88 2.85 12.77
CA GLY A 33 -29.35 4.07 12.10
C GLY A 33 -28.76 5.40 12.61
N PHE A 34 -28.41 5.51 13.89
CA PHE A 34 -27.96 6.78 14.48
C PHE A 34 -26.49 7.09 14.19
N TRP A 35 -25.59 6.12 14.43
CA TRP A 35 -24.15 6.29 14.16
C TRP A 35 -23.83 6.27 12.66
N LYS A 36 -24.57 5.51 11.83
CA LYS A 36 -24.43 5.56 10.35
C LYS A 36 -24.87 6.89 9.75
N ARG A 37 -25.87 7.57 10.33
CA ARG A 37 -26.31 8.91 9.85
C ARG A 37 -25.29 10.00 10.18
N LEU A 38 -24.60 9.90 11.31
CA LEU A 38 -23.59 10.88 11.74
C LEU A 38 -22.21 10.67 11.12
N PHE A 39 -21.81 9.41 10.85
CA PHE A 39 -20.45 9.10 10.38
C PHE A 39 -20.37 8.48 8.97
N GLY A 40 -21.52 8.28 8.30
CA GLY A 40 -21.59 7.57 7.02
C GLY A 40 -21.20 6.08 7.14
N LYS A 41 -21.58 5.25 6.17
CA LYS A 41 -20.92 3.94 5.99
C LYS A 41 -19.48 4.22 5.51
N ARG A 42 -18.51 4.30 6.43
CA ARG A 42 -17.11 4.17 6.04
C ARG A 42 -16.87 2.73 5.63
N THR A 43 -16.77 2.48 4.32
CA THR A 43 -16.22 1.24 3.76
C THR A 43 -14.86 1.00 4.39
N ARG A 44 -14.68 -0.18 5.01
CA ARG A 44 -13.40 -0.56 5.61
C ARG A 44 -12.46 -1.03 4.51
N TYR A 45 -11.15 -0.95 4.76
CA TYR A 45 -10.13 -1.51 3.86
C TYR A 45 -10.42 -2.97 3.49
N GLU A 46 -10.88 -3.75 4.46
CA GLU A 46 -11.31 -5.14 4.28
C GLU A 46 -12.37 -5.27 3.18
N ASP A 47 -13.33 -4.34 3.09
CA ASP A 47 -14.38 -4.36 2.06
C ASP A 47 -13.79 -4.10 0.66
N TYR A 48 -12.82 -3.19 0.56
CA TYR A 48 -12.11 -2.89 -0.69
C TYR A 48 -11.19 -4.03 -1.13
N SER A 49 -10.48 -4.66 -0.20
CA SER A 49 -9.65 -5.84 -0.50
C SER A 49 -10.51 -7.02 -0.97
N ILE A 50 -11.67 -7.24 -0.35
CA ILE A 50 -12.63 -8.27 -0.80
C ILE A 50 -13.13 -7.94 -2.21
N ALA A 51 -13.48 -6.67 -2.48
CA ALA A 51 -13.92 -6.25 -3.82
C ALA A 51 -12.82 -6.46 -4.87
N GLN A 52 -11.56 -6.16 -4.53
CA GLN A 52 -10.43 -6.40 -5.43
C GLN A 52 -10.24 -7.89 -5.71
N LEU A 53 -10.27 -8.76 -4.69
CA LEU A 53 -10.17 -10.21 -4.87
C LEU A 53 -11.33 -10.76 -5.70
N ARG A 54 -12.54 -10.22 -5.52
CA ARG A 54 -13.70 -10.57 -6.36
C ARG A 54 -13.51 -10.14 -7.81
N SER A 55 -12.90 -8.98 -8.07
CA SER A 55 -12.56 -8.53 -9.43
C SER A 55 -11.56 -9.49 -10.08
N ILE A 56 -10.47 -9.81 -9.40
CA ILE A 56 -9.45 -10.73 -9.90
C ILE A 56 -10.05 -12.10 -10.21
N TYR A 57 -10.91 -12.60 -9.29
CA TYR A 57 -11.66 -13.83 -9.53
C TYR A 57 -12.51 -13.77 -10.80
N MET A 58 -13.17 -12.64 -11.08
CA MET A 58 -13.98 -12.46 -12.29
C MET A 58 -13.14 -12.44 -13.56
N ASP A 59 -11.99 -11.77 -13.52
CA ASP A 59 -11.08 -11.70 -14.66
C ASP A 59 -10.56 -13.11 -14.99
N LEU A 60 -10.10 -13.86 -13.98
CA LEU A 60 -9.60 -15.23 -14.16
C LEU A 60 -10.70 -16.24 -14.56
N GLU A 61 -11.91 -16.10 -14.01
CA GLU A 61 -13.06 -16.90 -14.46
C GLU A 61 -13.44 -16.56 -15.92
N GLY A 62 -13.37 -15.27 -16.29
CA GLY A 62 -13.56 -14.78 -17.65
C GLY A 62 -12.55 -15.37 -18.62
N ASP A 63 -11.26 -15.32 -18.28
CA ASP A 63 -10.16 -15.88 -19.07
C ASP A 63 -10.32 -17.39 -19.25
N LEU A 64 -10.69 -18.12 -18.19
CA LEU A 64 -10.95 -19.56 -18.34
C LEU A 64 -12.10 -19.82 -19.32
N ARG A 65 -13.18 -19.02 -19.26
CA ARG A 65 -14.35 -19.18 -20.14
C ARG A 65 -14.03 -18.87 -21.61
N THR A 66 -13.17 -17.90 -21.89
CA THR A 66 -12.74 -17.58 -23.27
C THR A 66 -11.85 -18.66 -23.85
N LEU A 67 -11.12 -19.38 -23.00
CA LEU A 67 -10.23 -20.46 -23.38
C LEU A 67 -10.95 -21.79 -23.65
N ILE A 68 -12.08 -22.08 -23.00
CA ILE A 68 -12.86 -23.33 -23.16
C ILE A 68 -13.16 -23.71 -24.62
N PRO A 69 -13.66 -22.80 -25.49
CA PRO A 69 -13.94 -23.11 -26.89
C PRO A 69 -12.70 -23.53 -27.67
N GLU A 70 -11.54 -22.94 -27.40
CA GLU A 70 -10.31 -23.29 -28.11
C GLU A 70 -9.81 -24.70 -27.79
N TYR A 71 -10.00 -25.19 -26.55
CA TYR A 71 -9.68 -26.57 -26.18
C TYR A 71 -10.56 -27.61 -26.85
N SER A 72 -11.82 -27.27 -27.12
CA SER A 72 -12.75 -28.19 -27.78
C SER A 72 -12.36 -28.48 -29.24
N GLY A 73 -11.47 -27.67 -29.82
CA GLY A 73 -10.91 -27.84 -31.16
C GLY A 73 -9.59 -28.62 -31.24
N ILE A 74 -9.02 -29.08 -30.11
CA ILE A 74 -7.75 -29.84 -30.12
C ILE A 74 -7.99 -31.23 -30.71
N SER A 75 -7.28 -31.53 -31.81
CA SER A 75 -7.37 -32.81 -32.52
C SER A 75 -6.51 -33.93 -31.93
N ASN A 76 -5.55 -33.60 -31.06
CA ASN A 76 -4.66 -34.57 -30.42
C ASN A 76 -5.21 -35.00 -29.05
N ASP A 77 -5.54 -36.28 -28.91
CA ASP A 77 -6.16 -36.84 -27.69
C ASP A 77 -5.29 -36.71 -26.43
N GLU A 78 -3.96 -36.77 -26.56
CA GLU A 78 -3.05 -36.67 -25.41
C GLU A 78 -2.94 -35.23 -24.90
N GLU A 79 -2.80 -34.26 -25.81
CA GLU A 79 -2.81 -32.83 -25.49
C GLU A 79 -4.15 -32.40 -24.91
N ARG A 80 -5.24 -32.92 -25.47
CA ARG A 80 -6.58 -32.71 -24.95
C ARG A 80 -6.69 -33.23 -23.51
N LYS A 81 -6.27 -34.47 -23.23
CA LYS A 81 -6.33 -35.03 -21.88
C LYS A 81 -5.53 -34.20 -20.85
N ASN A 82 -4.34 -33.73 -21.22
CA ASN A 82 -3.52 -32.88 -20.34
C ASN A 82 -4.18 -31.53 -20.08
N ALA A 83 -4.73 -30.89 -21.13
CA ALA A 83 -5.48 -29.64 -20.99
C ALA A 83 -6.75 -29.80 -20.12
N GLU A 84 -7.45 -30.93 -20.24
CA GLU A 84 -8.63 -31.25 -19.43
C GLU A 84 -8.28 -31.51 -17.95
N GLU A 85 -7.11 -32.08 -17.65
CA GLU A 85 -6.64 -32.27 -16.28
C GLU A 85 -6.29 -30.92 -15.61
N ILE A 86 -5.54 -30.07 -16.30
CA ILE A 86 -5.18 -28.73 -15.81
C ILE A 86 -6.43 -27.85 -15.69
N GLY A 87 -7.33 -27.90 -16.67
CA GLY A 87 -8.61 -27.18 -16.64
C GLY A 87 -9.47 -27.59 -15.44
N ARG A 88 -9.55 -28.90 -15.12
CA ARG A 88 -10.26 -29.38 -13.92
C ARG A 88 -9.59 -28.89 -12.63
N TYR A 89 -8.26 -28.86 -12.57
CA TYR A 89 -7.54 -28.30 -11.43
C TYR A 89 -7.87 -26.82 -11.22
N ILE A 90 -7.83 -26.00 -12.29
CA ILE A 90 -8.20 -24.58 -12.24
C ILE A 90 -9.64 -24.39 -11.76
N VAL A 91 -10.59 -25.17 -12.28
CA VAL A 91 -12.00 -25.10 -11.85
C VAL A 91 -12.16 -25.43 -10.37
N ASN A 92 -11.42 -26.41 -9.85
CA ASN A 92 -11.44 -26.75 -8.43
C ASN A 92 -10.92 -25.59 -7.56
N LEU A 93 -9.83 -24.95 -7.98
CA LEU A 93 -9.30 -23.77 -7.29
C LEU A 93 -10.27 -22.60 -7.33
N LEU A 94 -10.92 -22.34 -8.47
CA LEU A 94 -11.94 -21.30 -8.62
C LEU A 94 -13.14 -21.57 -7.71
N ASN A 95 -13.62 -22.81 -7.64
CA ASN A 95 -14.72 -23.20 -6.75
C ASN A 95 -14.37 -23.03 -5.28
N ALA A 96 -13.16 -23.44 -4.87
CA ALA A 96 -12.68 -23.23 -3.51
C ALA A 96 -12.59 -21.74 -3.17
N THR A 97 -12.06 -20.93 -4.09
CA THR A 97 -11.94 -19.48 -3.93
C THR A 97 -13.30 -18.80 -3.85
N LYS A 98 -14.23 -19.17 -4.73
CA LYS A 98 -15.62 -18.68 -4.72
C LYS A 98 -16.31 -18.96 -3.40
N GLY A 99 -16.19 -20.17 -2.87
CA GLY A 99 -16.76 -20.53 -1.57
C GLY A 99 -16.25 -19.64 -0.43
N MET A 100 -15.00 -19.17 -0.50
CA MET A 100 -14.44 -18.21 0.46
C MET A 100 -14.96 -16.79 0.20
N LEU A 101 -14.96 -16.33 -1.05
CA LEU A 101 -15.36 -14.98 -1.47
C LEU A 101 -16.87 -14.69 -1.32
N GLU A 102 -17.71 -15.73 -1.30
CA GLU A 102 -19.16 -15.65 -1.05
C GLU A 102 -19.51 -15.29 0.40
N SER A 103 -18.57 -15.42 1.33
CA SER A 103 -18.81 -15.00 2.71
C SER A 103 -18.91 -13.47 2.84
N GLN A 104 -19.95 -12.98 3.53
CA GLN A 104 -20.14 -11.53 3.76
C GLN A 104 -19.04 -10.88 4.61
N LYS A 105 -18.30 -11.67 5.39
CA LYS A 105 -17.17 -11.22 6.21
C LYS A 105 -16.02 -12.19 6.07
N LEU A 106 -15.12 -11.93 5.12
CA LEU A 106 -13.85 -12.66 5.06
C LEU A 106 -12.93 -12.20 6.19
N GLY A 107 -12.41 -13.16 6.95
CA GLY A 107 -11.31 -12.89 7.88
C GLY A 107 -10.00 -12.65 7.13
N LYS A 108 -9.05 -11.92 7.73
CA LYS A 108 -7.73 -11.64 7.13
C LYS A 108 -7.02 -12.89 6.59
N ARG A 109 -7.07 -13.99 7.35
CA ARG A 109 -6.48 -15.28 6.93
C ARG A 109 -7.15 -15.83 5.68
N GLN A 110 -8.47 -15.71 5.57
CA GLN A 110 -9.21 -16.17 4.39
C GLN A 110 -8.91 -15.31 3.16
N MET A 111 -8.72 -14.00 3.34
CA MET A 111 -8.29 -13.12 2.24
C MET A 111 -6.91 -13.50 1.70
N ILE A 112 -5.96 -13.84 2.59
CA ILE A 112 -4.63 -14.31 2.18
C ILE A 112 -4.74 -15.63 1.40
N ILE A 113 -5.52 -16.59 1.92
CA ILE A 113 -5.72 -17.87 1.25
C ILE A 113 -6.38 -17.67 -0.13
N ALA A 114 -7.44 -16.87 -0.20
CA ALA A 114 -8.11 -16.55 -1.46
C ALA A 114 -7.15 -15.87 -2.46
N SER A 115 -6.31 -14.95 -2.00
CA SER A 115 -5.28 -14.32 -2.84
C SER A 115 -4.29 -15.35 -3.37
N SER A 116 -3.77 -16.25 -2.53
CA SER A 116 -2.83 -17.29 -2.96
C SER A 116 -3.47 -18.27 -3.96
N LEU A 117 -4.73 -18.65 -3.75
CA LEU A 117 -5.46 -19.50 -4.70
C LEU A 117 -5.65 -18.80 -6.05
N LEU A 118 -5.96 -17.50 -6.07
CA LEU A 118 -6.08 -16.72 -7.31
C LEU A 118 -4.75 -16.60 -8.05
N GLN A 119 -3.64 -16.44 -7.33
CA GLN A 119 -2.30 -16.42 -7.92
C GLN A 119 -1.96 -17.76 -8.58
N GLU A 120 -2.24 -18.87 -7.88
CA GLU A 120 -2.05 -20.22 -8.42
C GLU A 120 -2.90 -20.44 -9.69
N ILE A 121 -4.15 -19.94 -9.71
CA ILE A 121 -5.01 -20.00 -10.89
C ILE A 121 -4.38 -19.26 -12.07
N GLU A 122 -3.89 -18.04 -11.84
CA GLU A 122 -3.24 -17.23 -12.88
C GLU A 122 -1.99 -17.92 -13.45
N GLU A 123 -1.18 -18.54 -12.59
CA GLU A 123 -0.01 -19.33 -12.97
C GLU A 123 -0.41 -20.56 -13.82
N CYS A 124 -1.47 -21.26 -13.43
CA CYS A 124 -1.96 -22.46 -14.13
C CYS A 124 -2.62 -22.15 -15.48
N ILE A 125 -3.27 -20.99 -15.64
CA ILE A 125 -3.97 -20.62 -16.88
C ILE A 125 -3.00 -20.62 -18.08
N VAL A 126 -1.74 -20.20 -17.88
CA VAL A 126 -0.71 -20.18 -18.94
C VAL A 126 -0.54 -21.53 -19.64
N TRP A 127 -0.68 -22.62 -18.89
CA TRP A 127 -0.47 -23.98 -19.40
C TRP A 127 -1.51 -24.41 -20.40
N ILE A 128 -2.68 -23.82 -20.31
CA ILE A 128 -3.78 -24.09 -21.21
C ILE A 128 -3.81 -22.99 -22.30
N THR A 129 -3.34 -21.77 -22.03
CA THR A 129 -3.35 -20.65 -22.99
C THR A 129 -2.71 -20.97 -24.36
N PRO A 130 -3.41 -20.67 -25.48
CA PRO A 130 -2.90 -20.73 -26.85
C PRO A 130 -1.77 -19.73 -27.12
N PRO A 131 -0.86 -19.99 -28.07
CA PRO A 131 0.27 -19.10 -28.36
C PRO A 131 -0.12 -17.67 -28.74
N SER A 132 -1.22 -17.49 -29.48
CA SER A 132 -1.74 -16.18 -29.90
C SER A 132 -2.18 -15.33 -28.72
N LEU A 133 -2.91 -15.92 -27.77
CA LEU A 133 -3.36 -15.25 -26.55
C LEU A 133 -2.19 -15.04 -25.57
N ALA A 134 -1.25 -15.99 -25.49
CA ALA A 134 -0.04 -15.84 -24.70
C ALA A 134 0.81 -14.63 -25.13
N LEU A 135 0.88 -14.35 -26.44
CA LEU A 135 1.55 -13.16 -26.96
C LEU A 135 0.84 -11.86 -26.53
N ALA A 136 -0.50 -11.85 -26.52
CA ALA A 136 -1.26 -10.70 -26.02
C ALA A 136 -1.02 -10.48 -24.51
N HIS A 137 -1.07 -11.55 -23.72
CA HIS A 137 -0.81 -11.52 -22.28
C HIS A 137 0.63 -11.07 -21.97
N ALA A 138 1.61 -11.43 -22.80
CA ALA A 138 3.00 -11.00 -22.62
C ALA A 138 3.17 -9.47 -22.62
N ASN A 139 2.32 -8.72 -23.34
CA ASN A 139 2.35 -7.26 -23.31
C ASN A 139 1.84 -6.69 -21.97
N ASP A 140 0.79 -7.28 -21.40
CA ASP A 140 0.29 -6.90 -20.07
C ASP A 140 1.32 -7.23 -18.98
N LEU A 141 1.93 -8.42 -19.05
CA LEU A 141 3.01 -8.83 -18.15
C LEU A 141 4.21 -7.86 -18.21
N SER A 142 4.53 -7.32 -19.39
CA SER A 142 5.59 -6.32 -19.53
C SER A 142 5.26 -5.03 -18.78
N SER A 143 4.00 -4.60 -18.79
CA SER A 143 3.54 -3.42 -18.05
C SER A 143 3.60 -3.65 -16.55
N ARG A 144 3.07 -4.79 -16.08
CA ARG A 144 3.11 -5.18 -14.67
C ARG A 144 4.54 -5.30 -14.15
N LEU A 145 5.43 -5.90 -14.92
CA LEU A 145 6.82 -6.07 -14.55
C LEU A 145 7.60 -4.74 -14.58
N ALA A 146 7.20 -3.78 -15.43
CA ALA A 146 7.76 -2.43 -15.43
C ALA A 146 7.39 -1.62 -14.18
N GLN A 147 6.27 -1.92 -13.53
CA GLN A 147 5.82 -1.25 -12.30
C GLN A 147 6.50 -1.79 -11.03
N LEU A 148 7.07 -2.99 -11.08
CA LEU A 148 7.76 -3.59 -9.94
C LEU A 148 9.09 -2.88 -9.66
N ASP A 149 9.37 -2.70 -8.37
CA ASP A 149 10.65 -2.23 -7.85
C ASP A 149 11.38 -3.42 -7.19
N SER A 150 12.06 -4.23 -8.00
CA SER A 150 12.79 -5.43 -7.54
C SER A 150 14.14 -5.54 -8.24
N PRO A 151 15.21 -5.93 -7.52
CA PRO A 151 16.56 -6.04 -8.08
C PRO A 151 16.66 -7.04 -9.25
N ASN A 152 15.78 -8.05 -9.28
CA ASN A 152 15.78 -9.09 -10.32
C ASN A 152 14.96 -8.75 -11.56
N LYS A 153 14.32 -7.57 -11.59
CA LYS A 153 13.46 -7.11 -12.68
C LYS A 153 14.12 -7.25 -14.05
N GLY A 154 15.40 -6.87 -14.17
CA GLY A 154 16.13 -6.93 -15.45
C GLY A 154 16.20 -8.34 -16.06
N THR A 155 16.41 -9.36 -15.22
CA THR A 155 16.47 -10.76 -15.65
C THR A 155 15.13 -11.25 -16.20
N TYR A 156 14.03 -10.94 -15.51
CA TYR A 156 12.69 -11.33 -15.95
C TYR A 156 12.18 -10.50 -17.15
N GLN A 157 12.60 -9.23 -17.29
CA GLN A 157 12.38 -8.45 -18.52
C GLN A 157 13.06 -9.09 -19.72
N GLU A 158 14.31 -9.52 -19.57
CA GLU A 158 15.05 -10.20 -20.63
C GLU A 158 14.37 -11.53 -20.99
N MET A 159 13.95 -12.31 -19.99
CA MET A 159 13.23 -13.57 -20.20
C MET A 159 11.90 -13.37 -20.95
N LEU A 160 11.11 -12.36 -20.56
CA LEU A 160 9.86 -12.01 -21.24
C LEU A 160 10.12 -11.56 -22.68
N SER A 161 11.17 -10.76 -22.91
CA SER A 161 11.54 -10.29 -24.25
C SER A 161 11.93 -11.45 -25.18
N LYS A 162 12.60 -12.47 -24.65
CA LYS A 162 12.95 -13.70 -25.40
C LYS A 162 11.70 -14.51 -25.74
N CYS A 163 10.76 -14.64 -24.79
CA CYS A 163 9.49 -15.33 -25.03
C CYS A 163 8.63 -14.60 -26.07
N LYS A 164 8.54 -13.27 -25.99
CA LYS A 164 7.81 -12.44 -26.95
C LYS A 164 8.37 -12.60 -28.37
N LYS A 165 9.68 -12.47 -28.55
CA LYS A 165 10.35 -12.67 -29.86
C LYS A 165 10.13 -14.07 -30.42
N PHE A 166 10.05 -15.09 -29.57
CA PHE A 166 9.76 -16.46 -29.98
C PHE A 166 8.31 -16.60 -30.46
N LEU A 167 7.34 -16.09 -29.69
CA LEU A 167 5.92 -16.12 -30.03
C LEU A 167 5.58 -15.28 -31.28
N GLU A 168 6.23 -14.12 -31.48
CA GLU A 168 6.06 -13.31 -32.70
C GLU A 168 6.51 -14.05 -33.95
N LYS A 169 7.70 -14.69 -33.91
CA LYS A 169 8.21 -15.50 -35.04
C LYS A 169 7.32 -16.69 -35.38
N PHE A 170 6.59 -17.21 -34.40
CA PHE A 170 5.65 -18.29 -34.59
C PHE A 170 4.33 -17.79 -35.20
N ASN A 171 3.82 -16.65 -34.74
CA ASN A 171 2.61 -16.06 -35.31
C ASN A 171 2.77 -15.72 -36.80
N ASP A 172 4.01 -15.40 -37.22
CA ASP A 172 4.37 -15.12 -38.62
C ASP A 172 4.61 -16.38 -39.46
N ASN A 173 4.88 -17.55 -38.85
CA ASN A 173 5.18 -18.80 -39.54
C ASN A 173 4.14 -19.87 -39.20
N TYR A 174 3.32 -20.27 -40.17
CA TYR A 174 2.32 -21.36 -40.07
C TYR A 174 2.92 -22.78 -39.85
N GLY A 175 4.15 -22.90 -39.34
CA GLY A 175 4.71 -24.18 -38.91
C GLY A 175 4.11 -24.57 -37.55
N GLY A 176 3.78 -25.84 -37.33
CA GLY A 176 3.34 -26.31 -36.02
C GLY A 176 4.45 -26.19 -34.97
N MET A 177 4.11 -25.80 -33.73
CA MET A 177 5.06 -25.71 -32.63
C MET A 177 5.35 -27.11 -32.07
N SER A 178 6.62 -27.43 -31.80
CA SER A 178 6.94 -28.68 -31.11
C SER A 178 6.45 -28.64 -29.67
N ARG A 179 6.04 -29.79 -29.12
CA ARG A 179 5.63 -29.92 -27.70
C ARG A 179 6.66 -29.34 -26.73
N ASN A 180 7.96 -29.59 -26.97
CA ASN A 180 9.04 -29.08 -26.12
C ASN A 180 9.16 -27.55 -26.20
N GLU A 181 8.91 -26.96 -27.37
CA GLU A 181 8.91 -25.51 -27.52
C GLU A 181 7.70 -24.88 -26.81
N THR A 182 6.54 -25.53 -26.92
CA THR A 182 5.31 -25.14 -26.22
C THR A 182 5.45 -25.18 -24.71
N GLU A 183 5.98 -26.27 -24.17
CA GLU A 183 6.22 -26.43 -22.73
C GLU A 183 7.26 -25.43 -22.21
N ASN A 184 8.32 -25.15 -22.99
CA ASN A 184 9.37 -24.23 -22.57
C ASN A 184 8.90 -22.77 -22.48
N TYR A 185 8.13 -22.26 -23.46
CA TYR A 185 7.63 -20.89 -23.33
C TYR A 185 6.58 -20.76 -22.21
N ARG A 186 5.74 -21.79 -22.02
CA ARG A 186 4.74 -21.81 -20.93
C ARG A 186 5.40 -21.79 -19.55
N ALA A 187 6.42 -22.62 -19.34
CA ALA A 187 7.18 -22.64 -18.10
C ALA A 187 7.84 -21.28 -17.79
N ARG A 188 8.39 -20.60 -18.82
CA ARG A 188 8.98 -19.27 -18.65
C ARG A 188 7.94 -18.20 -18.32
N LEU A 189 6.77 -18.25 -18.97
CA LEU A 189 5.68 -17.33 -18.67
C LEU A 189 5.11 -17.55 -17.27
N GLU A 190 4.94 -18.81 -16.85
CA GLU A 190 4.57 -19.17 -15.48
C GLU A 190 5.59 -18.59 -14.47
N GLU A 191 6.88 -18.77 -14.72
CA GLU A 191 7.93 -18.25 -13.84
C GLU A 191 7.89 -16.73 -13.71
N ILE A 192 7.62 -16.02 -14.82
CA ILE A 192 7.45 -14.56 -14.83
C ILE A 192 6.19 -14.14 -14.02
N ILE A 193 5.06 -14.83 -14.21
CA ILE A 193 3.82 -14.55 -13.48
C ILE A 193 4.02 -14.80 -11.99
N ARG A 194 4.62 -15.93 -11.61
CA ARG A 194 4.95 -16.27 -10.23
C ARG A 194 5.85 -15.22 -9.58
N PHE A 195 6.84 -14.71 -10.31
CA PHE A 195 7.68 -13.61 -9.82
C PHE A 195 6.86 -12.34 -9.57
N ILE A 196 6.02 -11.92 -10.52
CA ILE A 196 5.14 -10.74 -10.36
C ILE A 196 4.22 -10.92 -9.16
N ASN A 197 3.59 -12.09 -9.03
CA ASN A 197 2.66 -12.41 -7.98
C ASN A 197 3.33 -12.42 -6.60
N THR A 198 4.54 -12.99 -6.51
CA THR A 198 5.34 -13.00 -5.28
C THR A 198 5.73 -11.59 -4.84
N GLU A 199 6.24 -10.76 -5.75
CA GLU A 199 6.63 -9.38 -5.41
C GLU A 199 5.41 -8.51 -5.06
N SER A 200 4.31 -8.64 -5.80
CA SER A 200 3.07 -7.92 -5.47
C SER A 200 2.49 -8.34 -4.11
N LEU A 201 2.60 -9.62 -3.74
CA LEU A 201 2.18 -10.11 -2.44
C LEU A 201 3.09 -9.57 -1.34
N ARG A 202 4.41 -9.55 -1.58
CA ARG A 202 5.39 -8.98 -0.65
C ARG A 202 5.10 -7.51 -0.37
N GLU A 203 4.82 -6.73 -1.41
CA GLU A 203 4.43 -5.33 -1.30
C GLU A 203 3.15 -5.19 -0.47
N ARG A 204 2.08 -5.92 -0.82
CA ARG A 204 0.81 -5.92 -0.08
C ARG A 204 0.98 -6.28 1.40
N ILE A 205 1.81 -7.28 1.71
CA ILE A 205 2.11 -7.68 3.09
C ILE A 205 2.84 -6.56 3.82
N ASN A 206 3.84 -5.94 3.19
CA ASN A 206 4.58 -4.82 3.78
C ASN A 206 3.65 -3.63 4.07
N THR A 207 2.83 -3.24 3.10
CA THR A 207 1.80 -2.20 3.27
C THR A 207 0.82 -2.57 4.38
N GLY A 208 0.34 -3.81 4.43
CA GLY A 208 -0.54 -4.30 5.48
C GLY A 208 0.08 -4.22 6.89
N LEU A 209 1.35 -4.62 7.02
CA LEU A 209 2.12 -4.50 8.27
C LEU A 209 2.30 -3.04 8.67
N GLN A 210 2.60 -2.15 7.72
CA GLN A 210 2.69 -0.72 8.00
C GLN A 210 1.36 -0.18 8.51
N ILE A 211 0.24 -0.52 7.87
CA ILE A 211 -1.11 -0.14 8.31
C ILE A 211 -1.38 -0.62 9.75
N GLU A 212 -0.99 -1.86 10.10
CA GLU A 212 -1.16 -2.38 11.46
C GLU A 212 -0.27 -1.65 12.49
N ARG A 213 0.98 -1.36 12.14
CA ARG A 213 1.89 -0.54 12.97
C ARG A 213 1.31 0.85 13.20
N LEU A 214 0.81 1.50 12.15
CA LEU A 214 0.15 2.81 12.21
C LEU A 214 -1.12 2.78 13.08
N ARG A 215 -1.93 1.74 12.98
CA ARG A 215 -3.14 1.56 13.80
C ARG A 215 -2.79 1.35 15.28
N THR A 216 -1.76 0.57 15.56
CA THR A 216 -1.21 0.34 16.90
C THR A 216 -0.63 1.64 17.47
N LEU A 217 0.13 2.38 16.66
CA LEU A 217 0.67 3.69 17.01
C LEU A 217 -0.44 4.70 17.33
N LYS A 218 -1.56 4.68 16.59
CA LYS A 218 -2.72 5.52 16.91
C LYS A 218 -3.32 5.17 18.26
N PHE A 219 -3.51 3.87 18.53
CA PHE A 219 -4.06 3.42 19.80
C PHE A 219 -3.18 3.83 20.98
N TRP A 220 -1.87 3.54 20.90
CA TRP A 220 -0.92 3.92 21.93
C TRP A 220 -0.70 5.43 22.03
N GLY A 221 -0.74 6.16 20.92
CA GLY A 221 -0.68 7.62 20.91
C GLY A 221 -1.83 8.26 21.67
N ILE A 222 -3.07 7.75 21.50
CA ILE A 222 -4.25 8.21 22.26
C ILE A 222 -4.11 7.82 23.74
N ALA A 223 -3.67 6.59 24.04
CA ALA A 223 -3.50 6.13 25.41
C ALA A 223 -2.43 6.97 26.15
N LEU A 224 -1.30 7.25 25.50
CA LEU A 224 -0.21 8.05 26.05
C LEU A 224 -0.62 9.51 26.20
N LEU A 225 -1.33 10.09 25.22
CA LEU A 225 -1.89 11.44 25.34
C LEU A 225 -2.86 11.54 26.53
N SER A 226 -3.74 10.55 26.70
CA SER A 226 -4.68 10.50 27.82
C SER A 226 -3.97 10.39 29.16
N LEU A 227 -2.95 9.53 29.26
CA LEU A 227 -2.09 9.43 30.43
C LEU A 227 -1.40 10.76 30.73
N PHE A 228 -0.91 11.45 29.70
CA PHE A 228 -0.21 12.71 29.88
C PHE A 228 -1.15 13.83 30.35
N ILE A 229 -2.39 13.87 29.85
CA ILE A 229 -3.43 14.77 30.36
C ILE A 229 -3.74 14.49 31.84
N LEU A 230 -3.78 13.21 32.26
CA LEU A 230 -4.01 12.83 33.66
C LEU A 230 -2.87 13.27 34.59
N VAL A 231 -1.63 13.18 34.12
CA VAL A 231 -0.45 13.50 34.92
C VAL A 231 -0.10 15.00 34.88
N PHE A 232 -0.57 15.74 33.86
CA PHE A 232 -0.27 17.15 33.64
C PHE A 232 -0.44 18.06 34.87
N PRO A 233 -1.54 17.99 35.66
CA PRO A 233 -1.71 18.85 36.84
C PRO A 233 -0.69 18.63 37.96
N TYR A 234 -0.03 17.47 37.98
CA TYR A 234 0.97 17.12 39.00
C TYR A 234 2.37 17.55 38.60
N ILE A 235 2.65 17.62 37.29
CA ILE A 235 3.97 17.92 36.75
C ILE A 235 4.11 19.41 36.41
N SER A 236 3.02 20.06 36.00
CA SER A 236 3.05 21.45 35.56
C SER A 236 2.95 22.43 36.73
N ASN A 237 3.70 23.53 36.66
CA ASN A 237 3.65 24.57 37.68
C ASN A 237 2.39 25.44 37.51
N ASN A 238 1.40 25.19 38.38
CA ASN A 238 0.09 25.84 38.35
C ASN A 238 0.17 27.38 38.35
N SER A 239 1.20 28.00 38.91
CA SER A 239 1.26 29.47 39.03
C SER A 239 1.41 30.22 37.69
N GLN A 240 1.92 29.58 36.63
CA GLN A 240 2.28 30.27 35.38
C GLN A 240 1.16 30.32 34.32
N TRP A 241 0.29 29.31 34.23
CA TRP A 241 -0.77 29.21 33.21
C TRP A 241 -2.19 29.43 33.76
N PHE A 242 -2.33 29.73 35.05
CA PHE A 242 -3.61 29.85 35.76
C PHE A 242 -4.50 31.03 35.38
N LYS A 243 -4.18 31.81 34.35
CA LYS A 243 -5.04 32.94 33.97
C LYS A 243 -6.10 32.55 32.93
N PHE A 244 -5.96 31.38 32.30
CA PHE A 244 -6.84 30.93 31.22
C PHE A 244 -7.16 29.42 31.36
N PRO A 245 -8.41 28.99 31.67
CA PRO A 245 -9.64 29.72 31.95
C PRO A 245 -10.01 29.67 33.44
N ALA A 246 -9.31 30.40 34.31
CA ALA A 246 -9.56 30.33 35.75
C ALA A 246 -10.84 31.03 36.23
N ASN A 247 -11.43 31.92 35.42
CA ASN A 247 -12.66 32.64 35.80
C ASN A 247 -13.92 31.77 35.80
N ILE A 248 -13.84 30.52 35.34
CA ILE A 248 -15.00 29.63 35.16
C ILE A 248 -15.05 28.51 36.21
N PHE A 249 -13.91 28.17 36.84
CA PHE A 249 -13.80 26.99 37.71
C PHE A 249 -13.24 27.34 39.10
N VAL A 250 -13.91 26.84 40.15
CA VAL A 250 -13.56 27.12 41.55
C VAL A 250 -12.38 26.28 42.04
N HIS A 251 -12.17 25.08 41.48
CA HIS A 251 -11.11 24.17 41.93
C HIS A 251 -9.85 24.24 41.05
N PRO A 252 -8.66 24.42 41.66
CA PRO A 252 -7.43 24.63 40.90
C PRO A 252 -7.05 23.45 40.00
N ILE A 253 -7.35 22.23 40.44
CA ILE A 253 -7.09 21.01 39.66
C ILE A 253 -7.99 20.94 38.41
N SER A 254 -9.22 21.44 38.49
CA SER A 254 -10.14 21.44 37.34
C SER A 254 -9.69 22.44 36.26
N VAL A 255 -9.14 23.59 36.66
CA VAL A 255 -8.53 24.56 35.73
C VAL A 255 -7.36 23.92 34.98
N ALA A 256 -6.56 23.08 35.64
CA ALA A 256 -5.44 22.34 35.05
C ALA A 256 -5.85 21.37 33.94
N TYR A 257 -6.94 20.63 34.16
CA TYR A 257 -7.43 19.71 33.15
C TYR A 257 -8.03 20.45 31.95
N VAL A 258 -8.77 21.54 32.20
CA VAL A 258 -9.37 22.34 31.12
C VAL A 258 -8.30 23.06 30.31
N SER A 259 -7.24 23.58 30.94
CA SER A 259 -6.11 24.18 30.23
C SER A 259 -5.37 23.13 29.40
N ALA A 260 -5.06 21.96 29.96
CA ALA A 260 -4.44 20.84 29.24
C ALA A 260 -5.24 20.44 27.98
N ILE A 261 -6.55 20.29 28.12
CA ILE A 261 -7.46 19.97 27.00
C ILE A 261 -7.46 21.10 25.98
N SER A 262 -7.52 22.36 26.40
CA SER A 262 -7.53 23.52 25.50
C SER A 262 -6.25 23.59 24.66
N PHE A 263 -5.10 23.36 25.30
CA PHE A 263 -3.82 23.30 24.61
C PHE A 263 -3.69 22.10 23.67
N CYS A 264 -4.23 20.93 24.06
CA CYS A 264 -4.34 19.78 23.16
C CYS A 264 -5.15 20.11 21.91
N VAL A 265 -6.28 20.81 22.07
CA VAL A 265 -7.13 21.21 20.95
C VAL A 265 -6.37 22.16 20.02
N ILE A 266 -5.70 23.18 20.57
CA ILE A 266 -4.94 24.15 19.77
C ILE A 266 -3.77 23.48 19.02
N GLY A 267 -3.00 22.63 19.70
CA GLY A 267 -1.91 21.86 19.07
C GLY A 267 -2.41 20.84 18.05
N GLY A 268 -3.55 20.21 18.33
CA GLY A 268 -4.22 19.30 17.42
C GLY A 268 -4.72 20.00 16.15
N ILE A 269 -5.23 21.22 16.25
CA ILE A 269 -5.61 22.06 15.10
C ILE A 269 -4.36 22.38 14.25
N GLY A 270 -3.24 22.73 14.88
CA GLY A 270 -1.97 22.95 14.18
C GLY A 270 -1.50 21.70 13.41
N GLY A 271 -1.56 20.52 14.06
CA GLY A 271 -1.24 19.24 13.44
C GLY A 271 -2.19 18.85 12.30
N PHE A 272 -3.48 19.13 12.45
CA PHE A 272 -4.49 18.92 11.42
C PHE A 272 -4.24 19.80 10.19
N LEU A 273 -3.96 21.09 10.38
CA LEU A 273 -3.70 22.05 9.31
C LEU A 273 -2.39 21.72 8.58
N SER A 274 -1.33 21.37 9.33
CA SER A 274 -0.09 20.82 8.77
C SER A 274 -0.38 19.59 7.91
N GLY A 275 -1.30 18.75 8.37
CA GLY A 275 -1.76 17.57 7.66
C GLY A 275 -2.44 17.88 6.34
N LEU A 276 -3.41 18.80 6.33
CA LEU A 276 -4.15 19.20 5.12
C LEU A 276 -3.23 19.79 4.05
N LEU A 277 -2.28 20.62 4.43
CA LEU A 277 -1.31 21.21 3.49
C LEU A 277 -0.45 20.16 2.77
N GLN A 278 -0.32 18.96 3.34
CA GLN A 278 0.50 17.88 2.77
C GLN A 278 -0.30 16.88 1.90
N VAL A 279 -1.64 16.84 1.94
CA VAL A 279 -2.43 15.83 1.18
C VAL A 279 -2.56 16.16 -0.31
N ARG A 280 -1.60 16.88 -0.90
CA ARG A 280 -1.71 17.41 -2.27
C ARG A 280 -1.30 16.44 -3.39
N GLY A 281 -1.34 15.13 -3.14
CA GLY A 281 -1.07 14.09 -4.14
C GLY A 281 -2.22 13.12 -4.27
N SER A 282 -2.76 12.95 -5.48
CA SER A 282 -3.70 11.87 -5.80
C SER A 282 -2.96 10.54 -5.69
N LYS A 283 -3.32 9.71 -4.71
CA LYS A 283 -2.78 8.36 -4.60
C LYS A 283 -3.73 7.38 -5.28
N THR A 284 -3.20 6.58 -6.19
CA THR A 284 -3.94 5.59 -6.99
C THR A 284 -4.02 4.22 -6.31
N ASN A 285 -3.13 3.93 -5.35
CA ASN A 285 -3.10 2.66 -4.63
C ASN A 285 -3.91 2.73 -3.31
N LEU A 286 -4.76 1.73 -3.08
CA LEU A 286 -5.60 1.59 -1.88
C LEU A 286 -4.77 1.53 -0.60
N GLY A 287 -3.64 0.82 -0.62
CA GLY A 287 -2.76 0.71 0.53
C GLY A 287 -2.17 2.07 0.92
N ASP A 288 -1.72 2.84 -0.07
CA ASP A 288 -1.20 4.17 0.15
C ASP A 288 -2.26 5.17 0.62
N TYR A 289 -3.51 4.99 0.18
CA TYR A 289 -4.64 5.76 0.66
C TYR A 289 -4.89 5.51 2.14
N GLU A 290 -4.94 4.25 2.60
CA GLU A 290 -5.15 3.96 4.03
C GLU A 290 -3.99 4.47 4.89
N ILE A 291 -2.74 4.27 4.44
CA ILE A 291 -1.56 4.84 5.10
C ILE A 291 -1.72 6.36 5.23
N SER A 292 -2.12 7.05 4.15
CA SER A 292 -2.35 8.49 4.17
C SER A 292 -3.48 8.91 5.13
N VAL A 293 -4.58 8.17 5.18
CA VAL A 293 -5.70 8.45 6.10
C VAL A 293 -5.29 8.22 7.56
N LEU A 294 -4.57 7.15 7.85
CA LEU A 294 -4.08 6.85 9.20
C LEU A 294 -3.04 7.88 9.64
N LEU A 295 -2.11 8.24 8.76
CA LEU A 295 -1.17 9.33 9.00
C LEU A 295 -1.92 10.62 9.30
N PHE A 296 -2.90 10.99 8.47
CA PHE A 296 -3.74 12.17 8.69
C PHE A 296 -4.45 12.18 10.05
N GLN A 297 -4.91 11.03 10.55
CA GLN A 297 -5.49 10.91 11.90
C GLN A 297 -4.46 11.00 13.02
N LEU A 298 -3.21 10.60 12.78
CA LEU A 298 -2.12 10.68 13.74
C LEU A 298 -1.60 12.11 13.94
N ARG A 299 -1.62 12.96 12.90
CA ARG A 299 -1.03 14.32 12.97
C ARG A 299 -1.63 15.18 14.08
N PRO A 300 -2.97 15.24 14.26
CA PRO A 300 -3.55 15.98 15.38
C PRO A 300 -3.15 15.41 16.74
N ILE A 301 -2.99 14.09 16.85
CA ILE A 301 -2.59 13.42 18.12
C ILE A 301 -1.16 13.84 18.48
N PHE A 302 -0.23 13.81 17.53
CA PHE A 302 1.14 14.28 17.74
C PHE A 302 1.20 15.77 18.02
N GLY A 303 0.41 16.59 17.33
CA GLY A 303 0.34 18.03 17.59
C GLY A 303 -0.17 18.34 19.00
N ALA A 304 -1.20 17.63 19.47
CA ALA A 304 -1.70 17.75 20.84
C ALA A 304 -0.64 17.33 21.88
N PHE A 305 0.08 16.24 21.61
CA PHE A 305 1.15 15.75 22.49
C PHE A 305 2.31 16.74 22.57
N ALA A 306 2.81 17.23 21.43
CA ALA A 306 3.90 18.21 21.36
C ALA A 306 3.54 19.52 22.09
N ALA A 307 2.29 19.99 21.94
CA ALA A 307 1.79 21.16 22.65
C ALA A 307 1.86 20.99 24.16
N LEU A 308 1.36 19.86 24.69
CA LEU A 308 1.42 19.59 26.12
C LEU A 308 2.85 19.51 26.64
N VAL A 309 3.76 18.87 25.91
CA VAL A 309 5.17 18.76 26.33
C VAL A 309 5.81 20.15 26.39
N LEU A 310 5.64 20.97 25.35
CA LEU A 310 6.21 22.32 25.31
C LEU A 310 5.63 23.22 26.40
N ILE A 311 4.34 23.13 26.67
CA ILE A 311 3.71 23.91 27.74
C ILE A 311 4.17 23.45 29.11
N THR A 312 4.42 22.15 29.30
CA THR A 312 5.01 21.63 30.53
C THR A 312 6.42 22.19 30.74
N ILE A 313 7.25 22.18 29.69
CA ILE A 313 8.61 22.76 29.71
C ILE A 313 8.57 24.27 29.99
N MET A 314 7.66 25.01 29.36
CA MET A 314 7.46 26.43 29.65
C MET A 314 7.03 26.66 31.09
N SER A 315 6.15 25.81 31.64
CA SER A 315 5.70 25.92 33.03
C SER A 315 6.82 25.71 34.06
N TRP A 316 7.89 25.02 33.66
CA TRP A 316 9.09 24.86 34.49
C TRP A 316 10.03 26.07 34.45
N GLY A 317 9.73 27.10 33.65
CA GLY A 317 10.57 28.29 33.50
C GLY A 317 11.87 28.07 32.70
N LEU A 318 12.02 26.90 32.05
CA LEU A 318 13.20 26.56 31.26
C LEU A 318 13.38 27.44 29.99
N LEU A 319 12.34 28.17 29.59
CA LEU A 319 12.30 28.98 28.38
C LEU A 319 12.11 30.48 28.66
N ASP A 320 12.24 30.91 29.92
CA ASP A 320 11.96 32.29 30.35
C ASP A 320 12.89 33.33 29.69
N ASP A 321 14.11 32.93 29.33
CA ASP A 321 15.07 33.79 28.63
C ASP A 321 14.75 33.97 27.12
N LEU A 322 13.98 33.05 26.53
CA LEU A 322 13.71 33.03 25.08
C LEU A 322 12.32 33.57 24.72
N ILE A 323 11.33 33.47 25.63
CA ILE A 323 9.93 33.74 25.31
C ILE A 323 9.30 34.56 26.42
N THR A 324 8.72 35.71 26.07
CA THR A 324 7.93 36.50 27.02
C THR A 324 6.72 35.71 27.47
N GLN A 325 6.60 35.46 28.78
CA GLN A 325 5.47 34.73 29.40
C GLN A 325 4.17 35.56 29.36
N ARG A 326 3.52 35.61 28.19
CA ARG A 326 2.18 36.19 27.99
C ARG A 326 1.22 35.08 27.57
N GLU A 327 -0.06 35.19 27.92
CA GLU A 327 -1.08 34.17 27.56
C GLU A 327 -1.10 33.84 26.06
N GLY A 328 -0.87 34.84 25.20
CA GLY A 328 -0.77 34.65 23.75
C GLY A 328 0.44 33.84 23.28
N SER A 329 1.56 33.84 24.01
CA SER A 329 2.73 33.03 23.63
C SER A 329 2.48 31.54 23.87
N TYR A 330 1.77 31.16 24.93
CA TYR A 330 1.36 29.77 25.16
C TYR A 330 0.44 29.24 24.05
N ILE A 331 -0.54 30.04 23.61
CA ILE A 331 -1.45 29.67 22.50
C ILE A 331 -0.67 29.52 21.18
N LEU A 332 0.22 30.48 20.88
CA LEU A 332 1.03 30.45 19.67
C LEU A 332 1.97 29.23 19.66
N ILE A 333 2.62 28.93 20.78
CA ILE A 333 3.54 27.79 20.90
C ILE A 333 2.79 26.47 20.81
N ALA A 334 1.63 26.35 21.46
CA ALA A 334 0.76 25.20 21.29
C ALA A 334 0.40 25.01 19.81
N PHE A 335 0.02 26.07 19.10
CA PHE A 335 -0.33 25.99 17.69
C PHE A 335 0.87 25.62 16.79
N VAL A 336 2.02 26.28 16.97
CA VAL A 336 3.25 26.04 16.19
C VAL A 336 3.81 24.65 16.47
N SER A 337 3.69 24.14 17.70
CA SER A 337 4.09 22.77 18.02
C SER A 337 3.35 21.72 17.20
N GLY A 338 2.13 22.02 16.74
CA GLY A 338 1.38 21.19 15.81
C GLY A 338 2.09 20.96 14.47
N PHE A 339 2.98 21.87 14.05
CA PHE A 339 3.78 21.74 12.83
C PHE A 339 5.06 20.92 13.02
N SER A 340 5.44 20.59 14.27
CA SER A 340 6.64 19.77 14.57
C SER A 340 6.53 18.33 14.06
N GLU A 341 5.32 17.89 13.72
CA GLU A 341 5.00 16.57 13.15
C GLU A 341 5.86 16.19 11.94
N ARG A 342 6.26 17.17 11.10
CA ARG A 342 7.12 16.93 9.93
C ARG A 342 8.46 16.28 10.29
N TYR A 343 9.03 16.68 11.42
CA TYR A 343 10.31 16.16 11.89
C TYR A 343 10.15 14.73 12.42
N PHE A 344 9.04 14.45 13.11
CA PHE A 344 8.79 13.12 13.67
C PHE A 344 8.46 12.07 12.59
N ILE A 345 7.68 12.43 11.57
CA ILE A 345 7.39 11.51 10.45
C ILE A 345 8.64 11.24 9.62
N ASN A 346 9.48 12.25 9.38
CA ASN A 346 10.76 12.01 8.68
C ASN A 346 11.65 11.05 9.48
N LEU A 347 11.63 11.11 10.82
CA LEU A 347 12.34 10.19 11.69
C LEU A 347 11.77 8.75 11.62
N LEU A 348 10.46 8.59 11.40
CA LEU A 348 9.86 7.27 11.15
C LEU A 348 10.15 6.72 9.75
N LYS A 349 10.34 7.59 8.75
CA LYS A 349 10.69 7.20 7.37
C LYS A 349 12.17 6.78 7.23
N LEU A 350 13.05 7.28 8.10
CA LEU A 350 14.48 7.00 8.08
C LEU A 350 14.85 5.51 8.24
N ASN A 351 13.93 4.65 8.70
CA ASN A 351 14.15 3.20 8.79
C ASN A 351 13.58 2.40 7.59
N GLY A 352 13.03 3.08 6.57
CA GLY A 352 12.53 2.45 5.34
C GLY A 352 13.48 2.55 4.14
N GLU A 353 14.52 3.38 4.22
CA GLU A 353 15.50 3.65 3.18
C GLU A 353 16.94 3.45 3.70
N GLU A 354 17.19 2.44 4.52
CA GLU A 354 18.57 1.95 4.74
C GLU A 354 19.01 1.11 3.53
N SER A 355 19.25 1.77 2.40
CA SER A 355 20.05 1.28 1.28
C SER A 355 20.42 2.43 0.35
N ALA A 356 21.37 3.27 0.76
CA ALA A 356 22.49 3.78 -0.05
C ALA A 356 23.19 4.94 0.70
N PRO A 357 24.40 4.74 1.23
CA PRO A 357 25.23 5.84 1.69
C PRO A 357 25.97 6.42 0.48
N ASP A 358 25.37 7.38 -0.23
CA ASP A 358 26.14 8.23 -1.15
C ASP A 358 26.74 9.42 -0.39
N ALA A 359 27.73 9.09 0.42
CA ALA A 359 28.81 10.00 0.75
C ALA A 359 30.01 9.68 -0.16
N THR A 360 30.00 10.21 -1.37
CA THR A 360 31.23 10.57 -2.10
C THR A 360 31.00 11.98 -2.65
N ALA A 361 31.51 12.99 -1.93
CA ALA A 361 32.79 13.63 -2.23
C ALA A 361 32.73 14.46 -3.53
N LYS A 362 32.76 15.78 -3.32
CA LYS A 362 32.91 16.87 -4.31
C LYS A 362 33.86 16.54 -5.47
N PRO A 363 33.62 17.19 -6.61
CA PRO A 363 34.66 17.96 -7.27
C PRO A 363 34.36 19.46 -7.17
N ALA A 364 35.41 20.23 -6.89
CA ALA A 364 35.41 21.68 -6.91
C ALA A 364 35.23 22.19 -8.34
N GLU A 365 34.27 23.10 -8.56
CA GLU A 365 34.28 23.97 -9.73
C GLU A 365 34.87 25.33 -9.36
N GLU A 366 35.93 25.59 -10.11
CA GLU A 366 36.75 26.76 -10.29
C GLU A 366 35.93 27.94 -10.81
N ASN A 367 35.98 29.08 -10.12
CA ASN A 367 35.74 30.39 -10.72
C ASN A 367 36.44 31.46 -9.89
N GLY A 368 37.53 32.02 -10.44
CA GLY A 368 38.24 33.13 -9.80
C GLY A 368 39.66 33.35 -10.33
N GLN A 369 39.82 33.59 -11.64
CA GLN A 369 40.99 34.31 -12.14
C GLN A 369 40.92 35.76 -11.65
N ILE A 370 41.78 36.15 -10.71
CA ILE A 370 42.36 37.51 -10.64
C ILE A 370 43.85 37.40 -10.27
N GLN A 371 44.66 37.51 -11.32
CA GLN A 371 45.94 38.23 -11.41
C GLN A 371 46.73 38.50 -10.11
N GLN A 372 47.86 37.82 -9.97
CA GLN A 372 49.07 38.39 -9.36
C GLN A 372 50.22 38.27 -10.35
N GLY A 373 50.94 39.36 -10.56
CA GLY A 373 52.09 39.42 -11.44
C GLY A 373 52.66 40.83 -11.52
N ASP A 374 53.23 41.27 -10.40
CA ASP A 374 54.22 42.34 -10.33
C ASP A 374 55.43 41.97 -11.21
N GLY A 375 56.08 42.99 -11.75
CA GLY A 375 56.98 42.92 -12.90
C GLY A 375 58.31 42.19 -12.63
N SER A 376 58.80 41.51 -13.66
CA SER A 376 60.05 41.86 -14.34
C SER A 376 60.36 40.84 -15.43
N LYS A 377 60.82 41.37 -16.56
CA LYS A 377 61.17 40.71 -17.82
C LYS A 377 62.68 40.35 -17.79
N PRO A 378 63.27 39.82 -18.88
CA PRO A 378 63.42 38.41 -19.27
C PRO A 378 64.91 37.96 -19.31
N ASP A 379 65.19 36.69 -19.60
CA ASP A 379 65.96 36.24 -20.78
C ASP A 379 66.60 34.84 -20.62
N ARG A 380 66.71 34.18 -21.80
CA ARG A 380 67.56 33.03 -22.20
C ARG A 380 67.13 31.63 -21.73
N ALA A 381 66.73 30.74 -22.64
CA ALA A 381 67.48 30.06 -23.72
C ALA A 381 68.37 28.93 -23.19
N GLY A 382 68.19 27.72 -23.75
CA GLY A 382 69.19 26.66 -23.69
C GLY A 382 68.60 25.26 -23.54
N GLU A 383 68.46 24.60 -24.70
CA GLU A 383 68.52 23.14 -24.95
C GLU A 383 67.40 22.21 -24.47
#